data_AF-X1RA44-F1
#
_entry.id   AF-X1RA44-F1
#
_cell.length_a   1.000
_cell.length_b   1.000
_cell.length_c   1.000
_cell.angle_alpha   90.00
_cell.angle_beta   90.00
_cell.angle_gamma   90.00
#
_symmetry.space_group_name_H-M   'P 1'
#
loop_
_entity.id
_entity.type
_entity.pdbx_description
1 polymer ?
#
loop_
_entity_poly.entity_id
_entity_poly.type
_entity_poly.pdbx_seq_one_letter_code
_entity_poly.pdbx_strand_id
1 'polypeptide(L)'
;QITNGALGIKGIPEFTNLWWTVGVAIVTIYIITGLIQSSYGRALMAIRENEIAAEAIGVNLTYHKVMSFTISAFFAGVAGGLFACLITTIDPRAFMFVMTFNILIVVVLGGLGSITGTVLAAFLFNYSLEYLRPIEAGFNIGPIIIPAIPGLRMVTFSA
;
A
#
# COMPACT_ATOMS: atom_id res chain seq x y z
N GLN A 1 -17.29 -22.68 -13.71
CA GLN A 1 -17.32 -22.30 -12.28
C GLN A 1 -16.53 -21.01 -12.13
N ILE A 2 -17.22 -19.89 -11.93
CA ILE A 2 -16.62 -18.55 -12.10
C ILE A 2 -15.84 -18.10 -10.84
N THR A 3 -16.10 -18.68 -9.67
CA THR A 3 -15.57 -18.21 -8.38
C THR A 3 -14.58 -19.14 -7.67
N ASN A 4 -14.35 -20.36 -8.16
CA ASN A 4 -13.44 -21.39 -7.61
C ASN A 4 -13.35 -21.50 -6.07
N GLY A 5 -14.43 -21.14 -5.35
CA GLY A 5 -14.51 -21.16 -3.89
C GLY A 5 -13.35 -20.44 -3.19
N ALA A 6 -12.67 -21.16 -2.30
CA ALA A 6 -11.56 -20.64 -1.50
C ALA A 6 -10.27 -20.35 -2.28
N LEU A 7 -10.18 -20.72 -3.56
CA LEU A 7 -8.99 -20.54 -4.41
C LEU A 7 -9.03 -19.27 -5.26
N GLY A 8 -10.12 -18.49 -5.18
CA GLY A 8 -10.20 -17.20 -5.83
C GLY A 8 -10.65 -17.19 -7.29
N ILE A 9 -10.79 -15.98 -7.84
CA ILE A 9 -11.08 -15.76 -9.25
C ILE A 9 -9.76 -15.81 -10.02
N LYS A 10 -9.69 -16.64 -11.07
CA LYS A 10 -8.54 -16.82 -11.97
C LYS A 10 -8.94 -16.46 -13.40
N GLY A 11 -8.04 -15.82 -14.14
CA GLY A 11 -8.25 -15.51 -15.56
C GLY A 11 -8.79 -14.09 -15.82
N ILE A 12 -8.39 -13.12 -15.00
CA ILE A 12 -8.61 -11.71 -15.32
C ILE A 12 -7.65 -11.35 -16.47
N PRO A 13 -8.14 -10.83 -17.61
CA PRO A 13 -7.28 -10.41 -18.71
C PRO A 13 -6.25 -9.38 -18.25
N GLU A 14 -5.00 -9.62 -18.62
CA GLU A 14 -3.80 -8.88 -18.21
C GLU A 14 -3.72 -7.55 -18.98
N PHE A 15 -4.68 -6.66 -18.74
CA PHE A 15 -4.71 -5.33 -19.37
C PHE A 15 -3.69 -4.35 -18.77
N THR A 16 -3.09 -4.71 -17.62
CA THR A 16 -2.22 -3.82 -16.83
C THR A 16 -0.76 -4.26 -16.93
N ASN A 17 0.06 -3.45 -17.61
CA ASN A 17 1.51 -3.58 -17.57
C ASN A 17 2.10 -2.90 -16.33
N LEU A 18 3.31 -3.31 -15.90
CA LEU A 18 4.05 -2.66 -14.81
C LEU A 18 4.17 -1.14 -15.02
N TRP A 19 4.37 -0.72 -16.28
CA TRP A 19 4.42 0.67 -16.69
C TRP A 19 3.13 1.45 -16.42
N TRP A 20 1.97 0.79 -16.55
CA TRP A 20 0.68 1.40 -16.25
C TRP A 20 0.51 1.62 -14.74
N THR A 21 0.90 0.63 -13.93
CA THR A 21 0.87 0.74 -12.46
C THR A 21 1.79 1.86 -11.97
N VAL A 22 3.01 1.95 -12.52
CA VAL A 22 3.95 3.04 -12.19
C VAL A 22 3.39 4.39 -12.65
N GLY A 23 2.81 4.46 -13.85
CA GLY A 23 2.17 5.67 -14.36
C GLY A 23 1.05 6.16 -13.44
N VAL A 24 0.16 5.28 -13.01
CA VAL A 24 -0.91 5.62 -12.05
C VAL A 24 -0.32 6.06 -10.72
N ALA A 25 0.71 5.37 -10.19
CA ALA A 25 1.36 5.75 -8.94
C ALA A 25 2.00 7.15 -9.00
N ILE A 26 2.62 7.51 -10.12
CA ILE A 26 3.18 8.87 -10.31
C ILE A 26 2.04 9.91 -10.33
N VAL A 27 0.95 9.62 -11.03
CA VAL A 27 -0.22 10.50 -11.10
C VAL A 27 -0.87 10.67 -9.72
N THR A 28 -1.01 9.61 -8.93
CA THR A 28 -1.56 9.70 -7.57
C THR A 28 -0.66 10.55 -6.67
N ILE A 29 0.67 10.34 -6.70
CA ILE A 29 1.63 11.15 -5.94
C ILE A 29 1.53 12.63 -6.33
N TYR A 30 1.43 12.92 -7.63
CA TYR A 30 1.29 14.29 -8.13
C TYR A 30 0.00 14.95 -7.62
N ILE A 31 -1.15 14.27 -7.74
CA ILE A 31 -2.44 14.78 -7.29
C ILE A 31 -2.44 15.02 -5.77
N ILE A 32 -1.93 14.06 -4.98
CA ILE A 32 -1.89 14.17 -3.52
C ILE A 32 -0.96 15.32 -3.10
N THR A 33 0.19 15.48 -3.75
CA THR A 33 1.12 16.58 -3.46
C THR A 33 0.45 17.94 -3.74
N GLY A 34 -0.27 18.07 -4.86
CA GLY A 34 -1.06 19.26 -5.17
C GLY A 34 -2.18 19.52 -4.16
N LEU A 35 -2.86 18.47 -3.69
CA LEU A 35 -3.91 18.57 -2.68
C LEU A 35 -3.37 19.08 -1.33
N ILE A 36 -2.21 18.58 -0.89
CA ILE A 36 -1.59 19.01 0.37
C ILE A 36 -1.12 20.46 0.29
N GLN A 37 -0.58 20.89 -0.85
CA GLN A 37 -0.14 22.28 -1.06
C GLN A 37 -1.32 23.26 -1.25
N SER A 38 -2.53 22.75 -1.50
CA SER A 38 -3.74 23.55 -1.67
C SER A 38 -4.29 24.09 -0.34
N SER A 39 -5.29 24.97 -0.41
CA SER A 39 -6.01 25.50 0.76
C SER A 39 -6.63 24.40 1.63
N TYR A 40 -7.17 23.36 1.00
CA TYR A 40 -7.73 22.20 1.68
C TYR A 40 -6.69 21.43 2.51
N GLY A 41 -5.47 21.26 1.99
CA GLY A 41 -4.37 20.63 2.72
C GLY A 41 -3.94 21.41 3.96
N ARG A 42 -3.88 22.75 3.86
CA ARG A 42 -3.61 23.61 5.01
C ARG A 42 -4.71 23.54 6.08
N ALA A 43 -5.97 23.50 5.66
CA ALA A 43 -7.10 23.31 6.58
C ALA A 43 -7.00 21.96 7.32
N LEU A 44 -6.66 20.88 6.61
CA LEU A 44 -6.44 19.56 7.21
C LEU A 44 -5.28 19.55 8.20
N MET A 45 -4.19 20.27 7.91
CA MET A 45 -3.04 20.38 8.80
C MET A 45 -3.40 21.12 10.10
N ALA A 46 -4.21 22.19 10.02
CA ALA A 46 -4.71 22.90 11.19
C ALA A 46 -5.62 22.01 12.06
N ILE A 47 -6.50 21.20 11.44
CA ILE A 47 -7.35 20.23 12.15
C ILE A 47 -6.50 19.19 12.90
N ARG A 48 -5.38 18.77 12.30
CA ARG A 48 -4.46 17.80 12.92
C ARG A 48 -3.75 18.35 14.17
N GLU A 49 -3.48 19.65 14.22
CA GLU A 49 -2.83 20.29 15.37
C GLU A 49 -3.80 20.52 16.52
N ASN A 50 -4.95 21.18 16.26
CA ASN A 50 -5.98 21.40 17.26
C ASN A 50 -7.34 21.61 16.62
N GLU A 51 -8.21 20.61 16.77
CA GLU A 51 -9.56 20.60 16.23
C GLU A 51 -10.43 21.75 16.77
N ILE A 52 -10.33 22.04 18.08
CA ILE A 52 -11.12 23.09 18.74
C ILE A 52 -10.71 24.47 18.24
N ALA A 53 -9.41 24.70 18.03
CA ALA A 53 -8.91 25.96 17.50
C ALA A 53 -9.29 26.14 16.01
N ALA A 54 -9.27 25.08 15.21
CA ALA A 54 -9.67 25.12 13.81
C ALA A 54 -11.17 25.46 13.66
N GLU A 55 -12.02 24.94 14.55
CA GLU A 55 -13.45 25.28 14.60
C GLU A 55 -13.68 26.76 14.94
N ALA A 56 -12.93 27.31 15.89
CA ALA A 56 -13.03 28.71 16.32
C ALA A 56 -12.65 29.71 15.21
N ILE A 57 -11.82 29.32 14.23
CA ILE A 57 -11.42 30.13 13.07
C ILE A 57 -12.41 29.94 11.90
N GLY A 58 -13.46 29.14 12.07
CA GLY A 58 -14.53 28.94 11.09
C GLY A 58 -14.29 27.81 10.08
N VAL A 59 -13.35 26.90 10.35
CA VAL A 59 -13.12 25.72 9.49
C VAL A 59 -14.17 24.66 9.78
N ASN A 60 -14.89 24.20 8.75
CA ASN A 60 -15.82 23.09 8.89
C ASN A 60 -15.07 21.76 9.03
N LEU A 61 -14.97 21.26 10.26
CA LEU A 61 -14.25 20.03 10.62
C LEU A 61 -14.80 18.78 9.89
N THR A 62 -16.11 18.60 9.92
CA THR A 62 -16.79 17.43 9.37
C THR A 62 -16.57 17.32 7.86
N TYR A 63 -16.70 18.44 7.14
CA TYR A 63 -16.51 18.47 5.70
C TYR A 63 -15.09 18.07 5.29
N HIS A 64 -14.08 18.60 5.98
CA HIS A 64 -12.68 18.30 5.68
C HIS A 64 -12.31 16.84 6.04
N LYS A 65 -12.83 16.30 7.14
CA LYS A 65 -12.61 14.90 7.53
C LYS A 65 -13.27 13.91 6.57
N VAL A 66 -14.50 14.19 6.13
CA VAL A 66 -15.19 13.34 5.14
C VAL A 66 -14.47 13.40 3.80
N MET A 67 -14.06 14.60 3.35
CA MET A 67 -13.30 14.77 2.12
C MET A 67 -11.99 13.97 2.13
N SER A 68 -11.20 14.06 3.20
CA SER A 68 -9.94 13.31 3.30
C SER A 68 -10.16 11.80 3.30
N PHE A 69 -11.22 11.33 3.96
CA PHE A 69 -11.62 9.93 3.92
C PHE A 69 -12.03 9.47 2.51
N THR A 70 -12.89 10.23 1.81
CA THR A 70 -13.33 9.89 0.44
C THR A 70 -12.17 9.83 -0.54
N ILE A 71 -11.26 10.80 -0.49
CA ILE A 71 -10.07 10.82 -1.36
C ILE A 71 -9.17 9.61 -1.08
N SER A 72 -8.97 9.27 0.19
CA SER A 72 -8.18 8.10 0.58
C SER A 72 -8.81 6.79 0.10
N ALA A 73 -10.13 6.64 0.26
CA ALA A 73 -10.88 5.48 -0.19
C ALA A 73 -10.84 5.32 -1.72
N PHE A 74 -10.93 6.43 -2.47
CA PHE A 74 -10.81 6.43 -3.93
C PHE A 74 -9.46 5.86 -4.38
N PHE A 75 -8.35 6.39 -3.86
CA PHE A 75 -7.01 5.90 -4.23
C PHE A 75 -6.75 4.47 -3.75
N ALA A 76 -7.25 4.08 -2.58
CA ALA A 76 -7.17 2.70 -2.10
C ALA A 76 -7.92 1.72 -3.03
N GLY A 77 -9.09 2.11 -3.53
CA GLY A 77 -9.86 1.34 -4.49
C GLY A 77 -9.14 1.18 -5.84
N VAL A 78 -8.56 2.27 -6.35
CA VAL A 78 -7.74 2.24 -7.58
C VAL A 78 -6.54 1.30 -7.41
N ALA A 79 -5.82 1.40 -6.29
CA ALA A 79 -4.68 0.53 -5.98
C ALA A 79 -5.08 -0.95 -5.91
N GLY A 80 -6.20 -1.27 -5.25
CA GLY A 80 -6.72 -2.64 -5.16
C GLY A 80 -7.13 -3.20 -6.53
N GLY A 81 -7.78 -2.39 -7.37
CA GLY A 81 -8.14 -2.78 -8.74
C GLY A 81 -6.93 -3.07 -9.62
N LEU A 82 -5.90 -2.21 -9.54
CA LEU A 82 -4.61 -2.42 -10.22
C LEU A 82 -3.91 -3.70 -9.75
N PHE A 83 -3.90 -3.96 -8.44
CA PHE A 83 -3.32 -5.15 -7.85
C PHE A 83 -4.00 -6.43 -8.36
N ALA A 84 -5.33 -6.45 -8.42
CA ALA A 84 -6.11 -7.55 -8.96
C ALA A 84 -5.82 -7.82 -10.45
N CYS A 85 -5.71 -6.76 -11.26
CA CYS A 85 -5.40 -6.89 -12.69
C CYS A 85 -3.96 -7.36 -12.95
N LEU A 86 -3.00 -6.98 -12.10
CA LEU A 86 -1.58 -7.35 -12.26
C LEU A 86 -1.32 -8.83 -11.91
N ILE A 87 -1.94 -9.32 -10.83
CA ILE A 87 -1.72 -10.71 -10.39
C ILE A 87 -2.60 -11.69 -11.17
N THR A 88 -3.63 -11.20 -11.88
CA THR A 88 -4.61 -11.97 -12.70
C THR A 88 -5.38 -13.07 -11.94
N THR A 89 -5.10 -13.20 -10.64
CA THR A 89 -5.63 -14.18 -9.71
C THR A 89 -5.78 -13.52 -8.34
N ILE A 90 -6.95 -13.67 -7.70
CA ILE A 90 -7.23 -13.10 -6.38
C ILE A 90 -7.38 -14.24 -5.36
N ASP A 91 -6.34 -14.53 -4.59
CA ASP A 91 -6.43 -15.46 -3.45
C ASP A 91 -6.84 -14.69 -2.17
N PRO A 92 -7.92 -15.08 -1.46
CA PRO A 92 -8.33 -14.45 -0.20
C PRO A 92 -7.23 -14.44 0.87
N ARG A 93 -6.29 -15.37 0.83
CA ARG A 93 -5.16 -15.46 1.77
C ARG A 93 -4.22 -14.26 1.67
N ALA A 94 -4.15 -13.60 0.51
CA ALA A 94 -3.34 -12.38 0.33
C ALA A 94 -3.94 -11.17 1.06
N PHE A 95 -5.25 -11.18 1.35
CA PHE A 95 -5.98 -10.07 2.00
C PHE A 95 -6.18 -10.29 3.50
N MET A 96 -5.39 -11.17 4.10
CA MET A 96 -5.37 -11.40 5.54
C MET A 96 -4.78 -10.18 6.29
N PHE A 97 -4.97 -10.14 7.61
CA PHE A 97 -4.48 -9.07 8.49
C PHE A 97 -3.01 -8.67 8.28
N VAL A 98 -2.18 -9.63 7.87
CA VAL A 98 -0.76 -9.42 7.55
C VAL A 98 -0.57 -8.31 6.50
N MET A 99 -1.45 -8.19 5.51
CA MET A 99 -1.34 -7.14 4.50
C MET A 99 -1.61 -5.75 5.09
N THR A 100 -2.60 -5.61 5.98
CA THR A 100 -2.86 -4.35 6.68
C THR A 100 -1.65 -3.94 7.52
N PHE A 101 -1.04 -4.87 8.25
CA PHE A 101 0.18 -4.60 9.02
C PHE A 101 1.35 -4.18 8.13
N ASN A 102 1.56 -4.84 7.00
CA ASN A 102 2.62 -4.46 6.05
C ASN A 102 2.44 -3.02 5.55
N ILE A 103 1.21 -2.62 5.20
CA ILE A 103 0.91 -1.25 4.77
C ILE A 103 1.17 -0.26 5.91
N LEU A 104 0.74 -0.58 7.13
CA LEU A 104 0.98 0.26 8.31
C LEU A 104 2.48 0.42 8.62
N ILE A 105 3.26 -0.67 8.56
CA ILE A 105 4.71 -0.64 8.78
C ILE A 105 5.36 0.30 7.77
N VAL A 106 5.02 0.18 6.48
CA VAL A 106 5.57 1.06 5.43
C VAL A 106 5.25 2.54 5.70
N VAL A 107 4.02 2.86 6.11
CA VAL A 107 3.60 4.24 6.41
C VAL A 107 4.30 4.78 7.65
N VAL A 108 4.41 3.98 8.72
CA VAL A 108 5.07 4.38 9.96
C VAL A 108 6.57 4.56 9.74
N LEU A 109 7.22 3.65 9.01
CA LEU A 109 8.64 3.70 8.69
C LEU A 109 8.97 4.90 7.79
N GLY A 110 8.06 5.28 6.88
CA GLY A 110 8.17 6.48 6.06
C GLY A 110 7.81 7.80 6.76
N GLY A 111 7.10 7.75 7.89
CA GLY A 111 6.66 8.90 8.70
C GLY A 111 5.26 9.43 8.36
N LEU A 112 4.46 9.74 9.40
CA LEU A 112 3.03 10.12 9.37
C LEU A 112 2.71 11.51 8.74
N GLY A 113 3.54 12.02 7.86
CA GLY A 113 3.33 13.32 7.20
C GLY A 113 4.24 13.60 6.01
N SER A 114 5.08 12.64 5.60
CA SER A 114 6.02 12.80 4.50
C SER A 114 5.69 11.82 3.38
N ILE A 115 5.15 12.34 2.27
CA ILE A 115 4.86 11.53 1.07
C ILE A 115 6.15 10.89 0.54
N THR A 116 7.23 11.66 0.45
CA THR A 116 8.51 11.18 -0.08
C THR A 116 9.13 10.10 0.79
N GLY A 117 8.99 10.22 2.12
CA GLY A 117 9.41 9.20 3.08
C GLY A 117 8.63 7.90 2.93
N THR A 118 7.30 7.97 2.81
CA THR A 118 6.45 6.79 2.61
C THR A 118 6.73 6.09 1.28
N VAL A 119 6.95 6.84 0.19
CA VAL A 119 7.28 6.25 -1.11
C VAL A 119 8.63 5.53 -1.05
N LEU A 120 9.65 6.15 -0.46
CA LEU A 120 10.97 5.52 -0.29
C LEU A 120 10.89 4.27 0.59
N ALA A 121 10.15 4.33 1.70
CA ALA A 121 9.92 3.20 2.58
C ALA A 121 9.20 2.05 1.85
N ALA A 122 8.22 2.34 1.00
CA ALA A 122 7.52 1.32 0.22
C ALA A 122 8.46 0.61 -0.75
N PHE A 123 9.34 1.35 -1.43
CA PHE A 123 10.37 0.77 -2.31
C PHE A 123 11.36 -0.09 -1.54
N LEU A 124 11.91 0.43 -0.43
CA LEU A 124 12.88 -0.30 0.40
C LEU A 124 12.27 -1.56 1.02
N PHE A 125 11.03 -1.49 1.49
CA PHE A 125 10.32 -2.63 2.07
C PHE A 125 10.07 -3.72 1.02
N ASN A 126 9.60 -3.36 -0.17
CA ASN A 126 9.41 -4.33 -1.26
C ASN A 126 10.74 -4.89 -1.77
N TYR A 127 11.78 -4.07 -1.87
CA TYR A 127 13.11 -4.51 -2.27
C TYR A 127 13.71 -5.51 -1.27
N SER A 128 13.55 -5.24 0.03
CA SER A 128 13.93 -6.16 1.11
C SER A 128 13.22 -7.52 0.95
N LEU A 129 11.90 -7.48 0.75
CA LEU A 129 11.11 -8.70 0.53
C LEU A 129 11.57 -9.52 -0.67
N GLU A 130 11.96 -8.87 -1.78
CA GLU A 130 12.47 -9.55 -2.97
C GLU A 130 13.90 -10.07 -2.76
N TYR A 131 14.74 -9.37 -2.00
CA TYR A 131 16.08 -9.84 -1.63
C TYR A 131 16.06 -11.09 -0.74
N LEU A 132 15.05 -11.22 0.11
CA LEU A 132 14.83 -12.42 0.93
C LEU A 132 14.24 -13.60 0.14
N ARG A 133 13.68 -13.36 -1.06
CA ARG A 133 13.08 -14.39 -1.91
C ARG A 133 14.03 -15.55 -2.27
N PRO A 134 15.28 -15.34 -2.71
CA PRO A 134 16.21 -16.45 -3.00
C PRO A 134 16.60 -17.27 -1.77
N ILE A 135 16.56 -16.67 -0.57
CA ILE A 135 16.87 -17.36 0.69
C ILE A 135 15.69 -18.26 1.09
N GLU A 136 14.45 -17.80 0.89
CA GLU A 136 13.25 -18.63 1.08
C GLU A 136 13.06 -19.70 0.00
N ALA A 137 13.49 -19.44 -1.24
CA ALA A 137 13.34 -20.38 -2.36
C ALA A 137 14.20 -21.64 -2.23
N GLY A 138 15.14 -21.67 -1.28
CA GLY A 138 16.10 -22.75 -1.12
C GLY A 138 17.17 -22.69 -2.21
N PHE A 139 18.42 -22.55 -1.81
CA PHE A 139 19.55 -22.50 -2.75
C PHE A 139 20.00 -23.93 -3.05
N ASN A 140 19.86 -24.40 -4.30
CA ASN A 140 20.44 -25.67 -4.75
C ASN A 140 21.87 -25.42 -5.27
N ILE A 141 22.87 -25.49 -4.38
CA ILE A 141 24.28 -25.52 -4.78
C ILE A 141 24.66 -27.00 -4.97
N GLY A 142 24.36 -27.55 -6.15
CA GLY A 142 24.71 -28.94 -6.49
C GLY A 142 24.11 -29.98 -5.52
N PRO A 143 24.91 -30.70 -4.69
CA PRO A 143 24.42 -31.83 -3.89
C PRO A 143 23.86 -31.46 -2.50
N ILE A 144 23.90 -30.20 -2.08
CA ILE A 144 23.39 -29.79 -0.75
C ILE A 144 22.03 -29.11 -0.92
N ILE A 145 20.96 -29.85 -0.63
CA ILE A 145 19.58 -29.35 -0.62
C ILE A 145 19.31 -28.73 0.74
N ILE A 146 19.47 -27.40 0.85
CA ILE A 146 18.98 -26.67 2.02
C ILE A 146 17.47 -26.52 1.84
N PRO A 147 16.63 -27.05 2.75
CA PRO A 147 15.19 -26.95 2.60
C PRO A 147 14.76 -25.48 2.65
N ALA A 148 13.94 -25.08 1.69
CA ALA A 148 13.19 -23.82 1.75
C ALA A 148 12.46 -23.77 3.11
N ILE A 149 12.76 -22.77 3.94
CA ILE A 149 12.01 -22.49 5.16
C ILE A 149 10.98 -21.42 4.77
N PRO A 150 9.72 -21.81 4.45
CA PRO A 150 8.70 -20.87 4.03
C PRO A 150 8.29 -20.04 5.25
N GLY A 151 8.31 -18.71 5.15
CA GLY A 151 7.92 -17.83 6.25
C GLY A 151 9.07 -17.12 6.95
N LEU A 152 10.30 -17.24 6.47
CA LEU A 152 11.44 -16.45 6.96
C LEU A 152 11.17 -14.94 6.84
N ARG A 153 10.45 -14.51 5.79
CA ARG A 153 9.98 -13.12 5.65
C ARG A 153 9.10 -12.69 6.83
N MET A 154 8.29 -13.58 7.40
CA MET A 154 7.36 -13.23 8.47
C MET A 154 8.07 -13.08 9.83
N VAL A 155 9.06 -13.93 10.12
CA VAL A 155 9.84 -13.85 11.39
C VAL A 155 10.83 -12.69 11.42
N THR A 156 11.38 -12.26 10.27
CA THR A 156 12.31 -11.11 10.25
C THR A 156 11.64 -9.76 10.50
N PHE A 157 10.33 -9.64 10.22
CA PHE A 157 9.57 -8.40 10.47
C PHE A 157 8.75 -8.44 11.77
N SER A 158 8.79 -9.53 12.53
CA SER A 158 8.08 -9.68 13.81
C SER A 158 8.97 -9.58 15.05
N ALA A 159 10.27 -9.32 14.88
CA ALA A 159 11.26 -9.16 15.96
C ALA A 159 11.54 -7.68 16.24
#